data_AF-A0A926AVL7-F1
#
_entry.id   AF-A0A926AVL7-F1
#
_cell.length_a   1.000
_cell.length_b   1.000
_cell.length_c   1.000
_cell.angle_alpha   90.00
_cell.angle_beta   90.00
_cell.angle_gamma   90.00
#
_symmetry.space_group_name_H-M   'P 1'
#
loop_
_entity.id
_entity.type
_entity.pdbx_description
1 polymer ?
#
loop_
_entity_poly.entity_id
_entity_poly.type
_entity_poly.pdbx_seq_one_letter_code
_entity_poly.pdbx_strand_id
1 'polypeptide(L)'
;MTEQKATNVTWHEHKVSKDERAKLNGHKGAVLWFTGLSACGKSTIANAVDYKLNLAGKHSVVLDGDNIRMGLNKNLGFSAEDRAENIRRIG
;
A
#
# COMPACT_ATOMS: atom_id res chain seq x y z
N MET A 1 -10.57 -5.63 -17.29
CA MET A 1 -11.12 -6.30 -16.09
C MET A 1 -10.13 -7.38 -15.68
N THR A 2 -9.68 -7.41 -14.42
CA THR A 2 -8.79 -8.46 -13.92
C THR A 2 -9.56 -9.77 -13.79
N GLU A 3 -9.11 -10.81 -14.47
CA GLU A 3 -9.74 -12.13 -14.47
C GLU A 3 -9.39 -12.88 -13.17
N GLN A 4 -10.41 -13.44 -12.50
CA GLN A 4 -10.21 -14.24 -11.29
C GLN A 4 -9.68 -15.62 -11.65
N LYS A 5 -8.37 -15.83 -11.46
CA LYS A 5 -7.72 -17.13 -11.72
C LYS A 5 -7.94 -18.16 -10.61
N ALA A 6 -8.13 -17.73 -9.37
CA ALA A 6 -8.29 -18.65 -8.24
C ALA A 6 -9.68 -19.27 -8.23
N THR A 7 -9.73 -20.61 -8.25
CA THR A 7 -10.95 -21.40 -8.15
C THR A 7 -11.20 -21.83 -6.70
N ASN A 8 -12.45 -22.15 -6.34
CA ASN A 8 -12.86 -22.61 -5.00
C ASN A 8 -12.54 -21.64 -3.85
N VAL A 9 -12.65 -20.33 -4.08
CA VAL A 9 -12.48 -19.31 -3.05
C VAL A 9 -13.83 -18.74 -2.62
N THR A 10 -14.01 -18.56 -1.32
CA THR A 10 -15.17 -17.87 -0.75
C THR A 10 -14.71 -16.64 0.02
N TRP A 11 -15.54 -15.61 0.02
CA TRP A 11 -15.26 -14.42 0.82
C TRP A 11 -15.54 -14.73 2.29
N HIS A 12 -14.58 -14.44 3.16
CA HIS A 12 -14.74 -14.62 4.61
C HIS A 12 -15.04 -13.27 5.27
N GLU A 13 -16.18 -13.19 5.96
CA GLU A 13 -16.52 -12.01 6.73
C GLU A 13 -15.60 -11.86 7.94
N HIS A 14 -15.07 -10.66 8.10
CA HIS A 14 -14.21 -10.33 9.25
C HIS A 14 -15.07 -9.96 10.45
N LYS A 15 -14.72 -10.49 11.63
CA LYS A 15 -15.42 -10.17 12.89
C LYS A 15 -15.28 -8.70 13.32
N VAL A 16 -14.26 -7.99 12.82
CA VAL A 16 -14.00 -6.58 13.16
C VAL A 16 -14.20 -5.74 11.91
N SER A 17 -15.19 -4.85 11.96
CA SER A 17 -15.54 -3.95 10.87
C SER A 17 -14.53 -2.82 10.69
N LYS A 18 -14.61 -2.14 9.54
CA LYS A 18 -13.81 -0.94 9.26
C LYS A 18 -14.10 0.20 10.25
N ASP A 19 -15.36 0.34 10.68
CA ASP A 19 -15.78 1.38 11.62
C ASP A 19 -15.28 1.11 13.04
N GLU A 20 -15.28 -0.15 13.48
CA GLU A 20 -14.69 -0.53 14.78
C GLU A 20 -13.18 -0.25 14.80
N ARG A 21 -12.45 -0.58 13.72
CA ARG A 21 -11.03 -0.23 13.60
C ARG A 21 -10.80 1.28 13.60
N ALA A 22 -11.64 2.03 12.89
CA ALA A 22 -11.53 3.49 12.85
C ALA A 22 -11.80 4.13 14.21
N LYS A 23 -12.78 3.61 14.97
CA LYS A 23 -13.06 4.02 16.35
C LYS A 23 -11.87 3.75 17.25
N LEU A 24 -11.27 2.55 17.19
CA LEU A 24 -10.09 2.18 17.97
C LEU A 24 -8.89 3.10 17.66
N ASN A 25 -8.64 3.39 16.39
CA ASN A 25 -7.50 4.21 15.97
C ASN A 25 -7.74 5.73 16.15
N GLY A 26 -8.98 6.15 16.39
CA GLY A 26 -9.33 7.58 16.43
C GLY A 26 -9.16 8.31 15.08
N HIS A 27 -9.20 7.57 13.96
CA HIS A 27 -9.21 8.10 12.60
C HIS A 27 -9.67 7.03 11.60
N LYS A 28 -10.18 7.47 10.44
CA LYS A 28 -10.47 6.57 9.31
C LYS A 28 -9.16 6.12 8.64
N GLY A 29 -9.19 4.92 8.05
CA GLY A 29 -8.12 4.48 7.15
C GLY A 29 -8.19 5.21 5.82
N ALA A 30 -7.04 5.49 5.22
CA ALA A 30 -6.91 6.11 3.90
C ALA A 30 -5.62 5.61 3.21
N VAL A 31 -5.59 5.71 1.88
CA VAL A 31 -4.40 5.44 1.07
C VAL A 31 -3.99 6.75 0.39
N LEU A 32 -2.75 7.18 0.63
CA LEU A 32 -2.13 8.31 -0.06
C LEU A 32 -1.21 7.76 -1.15
N TRP A 33 -1.67 7.80 -2.40
CA TRP A 33 -0.93 7.23 -3.52
C TRP A 33 -0.04 8.27 -4.22
N PHE A 34 1.25 8.29 -3.88
CA PHE A 34 2.22 9.16 -4.53
C PHE A 34 2.68 8.56 -5.87
N THR A 35 2.40 9.26 -6.97
CA THR A 35 2.81 8.86 -8.33
C THR A 35 3.63 9.97 -8.99
N GLY A 36 4.51 9.59 -9.91
CA GLY A 36 5.43 10.51 -10.60
C GLY A 36 6.73 9.82 -11.03
N LEU A 37 7.52 10.54 -11.82
CA LEU A 37 8.78 10.06 -12.39
C LEU A 37 9.77 9.60 -11.31
N SER A 38 10.72 8.75 -11.69
CA SER A 38 11.85 8.42 -10.81
C SER A 38 12.55 9.71 -10.37
N ALA A 39 13.02 9.75 -9.12
CA ALA A 39 13.65 10.92 -8.49
C ALA A 39 12.80 12.22 -8.38
N CYS A 40 11.49 12.22 -8.67
CA CYS A 40 10.65 13.42 -8.46
C CYS A 40 10.30 13.72 -6.98
N GLY A 41 10.87 12.96 -6.03
CA GLY A 41 10.70 13.20 -4.58
C GLY A 41 9.56 12.44 -3.90
N LYS A 42 8.96 11.42 -4.54
CA LYS A 42 7.86 10.62 -3.94
C LYS A 42 8.21 10.08 -2.56
N SER A 43 9.31 9.35 -2.45
CA SER A 43 9.73 8.72 -1.18
C SER A 43 10.13 9.77 -0.15
N THR A 44 10.72 10.90 -0.57
CA THR A 44 11.01 12.05 0.31
C THR A 44 9.73 12.62 0.93
N ILE A 45 8.71 12.88 0.11
CA ILE A 45 7.44 13.42 0.59
C ILE A 45 6.68 12.38 1.44
N ALA A 46 6.64 11.12 1.02
CA ALA A 46 5.96 10.05 1.76
C ALA A 46 6.53 9.88 3.17
N ASN A 47 7.86 9.87 3.32
CA ASN A 47 8.51 9.82 4.63
C ASN A 47 8.22 11.07 5.48
N ALA A 48 8.22 12.26 4.88
CA ALA A 48 7.89 13.49 5.60
C ALA A 48 6.42 13.52 6.08
N VAL A 49 5.49 12.97 5.30
CA VAL A 49 4.09 12.81 5.67
C VAL A 49 3.94 11.82 6.82
N ASP A 50 4.58 10.65 6.72
CA ASP A 50 4.57 9.62 7.76
C ASP A 50 5.11 10.15 9.09
N TYR A 51 6.24 10.87 9.05
CA TYR A 51 6.81 11.53 10.22
C TYR A 51 5.83 12.52 10.87
N LYS A 52 5.15 13.36 10.07
CA LYS A 52 4.16 14.32 10.59
C LYS A 52 2.93 13.63 11.18
N LEU A 53 2.46 12.53 10.57
CA LEU A 53 1.35 11.74 11.09
C LEU A 53 1.71 11.05 12.42
N ASN A 54 2.92 10.52 12.51
CA ASN A 54 3.44 9.94 13.75
C ASN A 54 3.49 10.96 14.88
N LEU A 55 4.02 12.16 14.62
CA LEU A 55 4.02 13.27 15.60
C LEU A 55 2.60 13.69 16.02
N ALA A 56 1.60 13.51 15.16
CA ALA A 56 0.19 13.76 15.45
C ALA A 56 -0.53 12.56 16.12
N GLY A 57 0.21 11.51 16.51
CA GLY A 57 -0.34 10.31 17.13
C GLY A 57 -1.24 9.48 16.18
N LYS A 58 -1.00 9.55 14.87
CA LYS A 58 -1.74 8.77 13.86
C LYS A 58 -0.94 7.56 13.42
N HIS A 59 -1.62 6.44 13.22
CA HIS A 59 -1.00 5.23 12.71
C HIS A 59 -0.89 5.30 11.18
N SER A 60 0.33 5.22 10.68
CA SER A 60 0.66 5.22 9.26
C SER A 60 1.81 4.27 8.95
N VAL A 61 1.95 3.91 7.67
CA VAL A 61 3.05 3.11 7.15
C VAL A 61 3.32 3.52 5.70
N VAL A 62 4.60 3.58 5.32
CA VAL A 62 5.02 3.86 3.96
C VAL A 62 5.28 2.56 3.22
N LEU A 63 4.59 2.35 2.09
CA LEU A 63 4.87 1.26 1.15
C LEU A 63 5.68 1.84 -0.02
N ASP A 64 7.00 1.75 0.07
CA ASP A 64 7.91 2.25 -0.97
C ASP A 64 8.28 1.15 -1.98
N GLY A 65 8.32 1.50 -3.26
CA GLY A 65 8.56 0.55 -4.34
C GLY A 65 9.89 -0.19 -4.21
N ASP A 66 10.94 0.48 -3.71
CA ASP A 66 12.26 -0.14 -3.55
C ASP A 66 12.27 -1.09 -2.35
N ASN A 67 11.65 -0.70 -1.23
CA ASN A 67 11.50 -1.55 -0.06
C ASN A 67 10.68 -2.82 -0.36
N ILE A 68 9.57 -2.68 -1.09
CA ILE A 68 8.72 -3.81 -1.47
C ILE A 68 9.46 -4.77 -2.42
N ARG A 69 10.32 -4.26 -3.30
CA ARG A 69 11.19 -5.05 -4.19
C ARG A 69 12.26 -5.85 -3.46
N MET A 70 12.63 -5.48 -2.23
CA MET A 70 13.53 -6.31 -1.41
C MET A 70 12.80 -7.49 -0.73
N GLY A 71 11.46 -7.46 -0.66
CA GLY A 71 10.64 -8.45 0.03
C GLY A 71 9.59 -9.10 -0.87
N LEU A 72 8.34 -8.65 -0.75
CA LEU A 72 7.17 -9.21 -1.43
C LEU A 72 7.34 -9.28 -2.96
N ASN A 73 8.01 -8.29 -3.55
CA ASN A 73 8.20 -8.18 -5.00
C ASN A 73 9.62 -8.49 -5.46
N LYS A 74 10.42 -9.21 -4.67
CA LYS A 74 11.79 -9.61 -5.05
C LYS A 74 11.88 -10.46 -6.32
N ASN A 75 10.77 -11.04 -6.74
CA ASN A 75 10.66 -11.83 -7.96
C ASN A 75 10.28 -11.00 -9.21
N LEU A 76 10.13 -9.67 -9.09
CA LEU A 76 9.77 -8.79 -10.20
C LEU A 76 10.98 -7.94 -10.61
N GLY A 77 11.30 -7.93 -11.91
CA GLY A 77 12.28 -7.04 -12.52
C GLY A 77 11.69 -5.66 -12.86
N PHE A 78 12.22 -5.04 -13.91
CA PHE A 78 11.86 -3.67 -14.33
C PHE A 78 11.22 -3.60 -15.72
N SER A 79 10.79 -4.73 -16.30
CA SER A 79 10.00 -4.78 -17.54
C SER A 79 8.66 -4.05 -17.38
N ALA A 80 7.97 -3.77 -18.49
CA ALA A 80 6.66 -3.13 -18.43
C ALA A 80 5.65 -3.99 -17.67
N GLU A 81 5.71 -5.30 -17.90
CA GLU A 81 4.86 -6.32 -17.28
C GLU A 81 5.13 -6.40 -15.77
N ASP A 82 6.41 -6.46 -15.36
CA ASP A 82 6.80 -6.52 -13.96
C ASP A 82 6.42 -5.23 -13.20
N ARG A 83 6.49 -4.07 -13.87
CA ARG A 83 6.01 -2.80 -13.28
C ARG A 83 4.50 -2.80 -13.08
N ALA A 84 3.74 -3.33 -14.04
CA ALA A 84 2.29 -3.44 -13.93
C ALA A 84 1.89 -4.38 -12.77
N GLU A 85 2.55 -5.53 -12.66
CA GLU A 85 2.32 -6.47 -11.56
C GLU A 85 2.76 -5.91 -10.20
N ASN A 86 3.88 -5.17 -10.16
CA ASN A 86 4.32 -4.49 -8.95
C ASN A 86 3.26 -3.50 -8.44
N ILE A 87 2.67 -2.70 -9.34
CA ILE A 87 1.59 -1.78 -9.01
C ILE A 87 0.34 -2.55 -8.55
N ARG A 88 -0.04 -3.64 -9.24
CA ARG A 88 -1.21 -4.47 -8.86
C ARG A 88 -1.08 -5.11 -7.48
N ARG A 89 0.13 -5.43 -7.02
CA ARG A 89 0.36 -6.01 -5.69
C ARG A 89 0.34 -4.97 -4.56
N ILE A 90 0.71 -3.73 -4.85
CA ILE A 90 0.79 -2.65 -3.86
C ILE A 90 -0.53 -1.87 -3.77
N GLY A 91 -1.24 -1.72 -4.90
CA GLY A 91 -2.47 -0.94 -5.05
C GLY A 91 -3.76 -1.71 -4.86
#